data_AF-A0A820MTE2-F1
#
_entry.id   AF-A0A820MTE2-F1
#
_cell.length_a   1.000
_cell.length_b   1.000
_cell.length_c   1.000
_cell.angle_alpha   90.00
_cell.angle_beta   90.00
_cell.angle_gamma   90.00
#
_symmetry.space_group_name_H-M   'P 1'
#
loop_
_entity.id
_entity.type
_entity.pdbx_description
1 polymer ?
#
loop_
_entity_poly.entity_id
_entity_poly.type
_entity_poly.pdbx_seq_one_letter_code
_entity_poly.pdbx_strand_id
1 'polypeptide(L)'
;DVFITLYGNLDETDAIQLDNKDNNFETGKKDEFIIECPNVGVLNKILIQHNNEGFAPGWFLDRILIEDVNAHHIYEFPCNRWLAKDEDDKQIARLLFPKTSTDQGKQPVRKNKYKVTVYTGNKRGAGTDADVFITL
;
A
#
# COMPACT_ATOMS: atom_id res chain seq x y z
N ASP A 1 -8.26 -13.65 4.98
CA ASP A 1 -7.58 -13.58 3.66
C ASP A 1 -6.93 -12.24 3.41
N VAL A 2 -5.80 -12.26 2.71
CA VAL A 2 -5.03 -11.06 2.30
C VAL A 2 -5.01 -10.99 0.78
N PHE A 3 -5.16 -9.80 0.23
CA PHE A 3 -5.22 -9.53 -1.20
C PHE A 3 -4.31 -8.38 -1.57
N ILE A 4 -3.69 -8.49 -2.75
CA ILE A 4 -2.90 -7.42 -3.37
C ILE A 4 -3.49 -7.03 -4.73
N THR A 5 -3.44 -5.75 -5.04
CA THR A 5 -3.74 -5.21 -6.37
C THR A 5 -2.54 -4.43 -6.85
N LEU A 6 -2.07 -4.74 -8.06
CA LEU A 6 -0.93 -4.06 -8.67
C LEU A 6 -1.41 -3.00 -9.65
N TYR A 7 -0.82 -1.81 -9.57
CA TYR A 7 -1.07 -0.74 -10.51
C TYR A 7 0.24 -0.38 -11.19
N GLY A 8 0.24 -0.42 -12.52
CA GLY A 8 1.37 0.04 -13.32
C GLY A 8 0.96 1.15 -14.28
N ASN A 9 1.86 1.49 -15.19
CA ASN A 9 1.62 2.53 -16.20
C ASN A 9 0.83 2.03 -17.42
N LEU A 10 0.70 0.71 -17.60
CA LEU A 10 -0.03 0.12 -18.71
C LEU A 10 -1.42 -0.36 -18.28
N ASP A 11 -1.53 -0.96 -17.09
CA ASP A 11 -2.77 -1.56 -16.61
C ASP A 11 -2.79 -1.69 -15.07
N GLU A 12 -3.89 -2.21 -14.55
CA GLU A 12 -4.04 -2.70 -13.18
C GLU A 12 -4.50 -4.16 -13.16
N THR A 13 -4.16 -4.89 -12.11
CA THR A 13 -4.67 -6.25 -11.91
C THR A 13 -6.02 -6.22 -11.20
N ASP A 14 -6.76 -7.32 -11.25
CA ASP A 14 -7.78 -7.60 -10.22
C ASP A 14 -7.10 -7.81 -8.84
N ALA A 15 -7.91 -7.94 -7.79
CA ALA A 15 -7.42 -8.33 -6.47
C ALA A 15 -6.95 -9.80 -6.48
N ILE A 16 -5.64 -9.98 -6.29
CA ILE A 16 -5.00 -11.30 -6.24
C ILE A 16 -4.88 -11.71 -4.78
N GLN A 17 -5.44 -12.87 -4.43
CA GLN A 17 -5.27 -13.43 -3.10
C GLN A 17 -3.83 -13.88 -2.88
N LEU A 18 -3.24 -13.49 -1.76
CA LEU A 18 -1.94 -13.96 -1.31
C LEU A 18 -2.16 -15.10 -0.32
N ASP A 19 -1.94 -16.32 -0.79
CA ASP A 19 -2.10 -17.54 -0.02
C ASP A 19 -1.12 -18.63 -0.51
N ASN A 20 -0.60 -19.43 0.41
CA ASN A 20 0.19 -20.61 0.08
C ASN A 20 -0.11 -21.74 1.09
N LYS A 21 0.68 -22.82 1.10
CA LYS A 21 0.41 -23.98 1.97
C LYS A 21 0.87 -23.77 3.43
N ASP A 22 1.56 -22.68 3.71
CA ASP A 22 2.13 -22.38 5.01
C ASP A 22 1.17 -21.52 5.86
N ASN A 23 1.55 -21.29 7.12
CA ASN A 23 0.84 -20.34 7.97
C ASN A 23 1.38 -18.93 7.74
N ASN A 24 0.68 -18.15 6.91
CA ASN A 24 1.14 -16.84 6.43
C ASN A 24 0.80 -15.68 7.38
N PHE A 25 1.53 -14.58 7.21
CA PHE A 25 1.32 -13.28 7.85
C PHE A 25 1.50 -13.28 9.38
N GLU A 26 2.28 -14.25 9.88
CA GLU A 26 2.60 -14.37 11.29
C GLU A 26 3.60 -13.31 11.77
N THR A 27 3.48 -12.93 13.04
CA THR A 27 4.34 -11.89 13.63
C THR A 27 5.82 -12.24 13.49
N GLY A 28 6.59 -11.32 12.90
CA GLY A 28 8.04 -11.48 12.73
C GLY A 28 8.46 -12.45 11.62
N LYS A 29 7.52 -12.98 10.83
CA LYS A 29 7.82 -13.85 9.68
C LYS A 29 7.84 -13.08 8.37
N LYS A 30 8.52 -13.67 7.39
CA LYS A 30 8.46 -13.31 5.97
C LYS A 30 7.70 -14.41 5.26
N ASP A 31 6.79 -14.02 4.37
CA ASP A 31 6.06 -14.91 3.48
C ASP A 31 6.40 -14.58 2.03
N GLU A 32 6.42 -15.61 1.17
CA GLU A 32 6.72 -15.49 -0.25
C GLU A 32 5.59 -16.12 -1.07
N PHE A 33 5.20 -15.40 -2.12
CA PHE A 33 4.11 -15.80 -3.01
C PHE A 33 4.54 -15.61 -4.45
N ILE A 34 4.15 -16.54 -5.32
CA ILE A 34 4.27 -16.39 -6.77
C ILE A 34 2.89 -15.99 -7.28
N ILE A 35 2.82 -14.85 -7.95
CA ILE A 35 1.59 -14.33 -8.54
C ILE A 35 1.73 -14.33 -10.07
N GLU A 36 0.73 -14.89 -10.75
CA GLU A 36 0.62 -14.81 -12.21
C GLU A 36 -0.43 -13.75 -12.55
N CYS A 37 -0.03 -12.72 -13.32
CA CYS A 37 -0.91 -11.64 -13.72
C CYS A 37 -0.50 -11.06 -15.08
N PRO A 38 -1.40 -10.34 -15.77
CA PRO A 38 -1.05 -9.59 -16.97
C PRO A 38 0.06 -8.57 -16.72
N ASN A 39 0.80 -8.22 -17.78
CA ASN A 39 1.85 -7.21 -17.69
C ASN A 39 1.24 -5.81 -17.45
N VAL A 40 1.35 -5.32 -16.22
CA VAL A 40 0.92 -3.97 -15.82
C VAL A 40 1.94 -2.87 -16.15
N GLY A 41 3.13 -3.24 -16.66
CA GLY A 41 4.24 -2.33 -16.94
C GLY A 41 5.05 -1.98 -15.68
N VAL A 42 5.56 -0.75 -15.63
CA VAL A 42 6.33 -0.24 -14.48
C VAL A 42 5.37 0.02 -13.32
N LEU A 43 5.59 -0.67 -12.20
CA LEU A 43 4.74 -0.53 -11.01
C LEU A 43 4.84 0.88 -10.43
N ASN A 44 3.68 1.48 -10.15
CA ASN A 44 3.57 2.83 -9.62
C ASN A 44 3.02 2.86 -8.18
N LYS A 45 2.15 1.92 -7.82
CA LYS A 45 1.58 1.73 -6.48
C LYS A 45 0.99 0.33 -6.37
N ILE A 46 0.71 -0.09 -5.14
CA ILE A 46 -0.04 -1.32 -4.83
C ILE A 46 -1.11 -1.03 -3.80
N LEU A 47 -2.19 -1.80 -3.82
CA LEU A 47 -3.17 -1.85 -2.74
C LEU A 47 -3.03 -3.20 -2.04
N ILE A 48 -2.65 -3.20 -0.76
CA ILE A 48 -2.65 -4.39 0.08
C ILE A 48 -3.83 -4.29 1.07
N GLN A 49 -4.62 -5.34 1.20
CA GLN A 49 -5.81 -5.35 2.05
C GLN A 49 -6.11 -6.74 2.62
N HIS A 50 -6.87 -6.80 3.71
CA HIS A 50 -7.40 -8.05 4.24
C HIS A 50 -8.89 -7.89 4.60
N ASN A 51 -9.59 -9.01 4.76
CA ASN A 51 -11.03 -9.02 5.06
C ASN A 51 -11.38 -8.83 6.55
N ASN A 52 -10.39 -8.75 7.43
CA ASN A 52 -10.55 -8.62 8.89
C ASN A 52 -11.34 -9.79 9.53
N GLU A 53 -11.29 -10.98 8.94
CA GLU A 53 -11.87 -12.20 9.50
C GLU A 53 -10.86 -12.98 10.34
N GLY A 54 -11.36 -13.83 11.25
CA GLY A 54 -10.53 -14.64 12.14
C GLY A 54 -10.36 -14.05 13.55
N PHE A 55 -9.56 -14.73 14.37
CA PHE A 55 -9.25 -14.28 15.72
C PHE A 55 -8.05 -13.32 15.69
N ALA A 56 -8.19 -12.15 16.32
CA ALA A 56 -7.16 -11.10 16.36
C ALA A 56 -6.55 -10.79 14.97
N PRO A 57 -7.36 -10.33 13.99
CA PRO A 57 -6.93 -10.19 12.59
C PRO A 57 -6.02 -8.98 12.31
N GLY A 58 -5.58 -8.27 13.35
CA GLY A 58 -4.73 -7.11 13.21
C GLY A 58 -3.33 -7.49 12.72
N TRP A 59 -2.86 -6.83 11.68
CA TRP A 59 -1.59 -7.17 11.03
C TRP A 59 -0.70 -5.94 10.90
N PHE A 60 0.47 -5.95 11.53
CA PHE A 60 1.47 -4.91 11.31
C PHE A 60 2.33 -5.26 10.10
N LEU A 61 2.21 -4.47 9.03
CA LEU A 61 2.99 -4.66 7.81
C LEU A 61 4.17 -3.68 7.79
N ASP A 62 5.40 -4.21 7.80
CA ASP A 62 6.63 -3.42 7.64
C ASP A 62 6.79 -2.94 6.19
N ARG A 63 6.93 -3.86 5.23
CA ARG A 63 7.15 -3.58 3.80
C ARG A 63 6.79 -4.76 2.91
N ILE A 64 6.57 -4.49 1.62
CA ILE A 64 6.42 -5.49 0.56
C ILE A 64 7.58 -5.35 -0.43
N LEU A 65 8.17 -6.47 -0.84
CA LEU A 65 9.14 -6.52 -1.94
C LEU A 65 8.49 -7.24 -3.11
N ILE A 66 8.49 -6.62 -4.29
CA ILE A 66 8.00 -7.24 -5.54
C ILE A 66 9.16 -7.31 -6.52
N GLU A 67 9.50 -8.52 -6.95
CA GLU A 67 10.47 -8.75 -8.01
C GLU A 67 9.73 -8.97 -9.34
N ASP A 68 9.97 -8.09 -10.32
CA ASP A 68 9.70 -8.39 -11.71
C ASP A 68 10.85 -9.23 -12.26
N VAL A 69 10.63 -10.53 -12.30
CA VAL A 69 11.61 -11.53 -12.75
C VAL A 69 12.03 -11.34 -14.21
N ASN A 70 11.16 -10.77 -15.05
CA ASN A 70 11.45 -10.55 -16.47
C ASN A 70 12.28 -9.28 -16.67
N ALA A 71 11.99 -8.23 -15.89
CA ALA A 71 12.72 -6.97 -15.93
C ALA A 71 13.97 -6.96 -15.02
N HIS A 72 14.18 -8.00 -14.21
CA HIS A 72 15.21 -8.07 -13.17
C HIS A 72 15.18 -6.84 -12.24
N HIS A 73 13.99 -6.40 -11.87
CA HIS A 73 13.79 -5.21 -11.05
C HIS A 73 13.06 -5.55 -9.75
N ILE A 74 13.55 -5.01 -8.64
CA ILE A 74 12.92 -5.18 -7.32
C ILE A 74 12.34 -3.83 -6.89
N TYR A 75 11.04 -3.81 -6.66
CA TYR A 75 10.31 -2.70 -6.07
C TYR A 75 10.15 -2.92 -4.57
N GLU A 76 10.49 -1.91 -3.75
CA GLU A 76 10.23 -1.92 -2.31
C GLU A 76 9.09 -0.96 -1.97
N PHE A 77 8.03 -1.48 -1.36
CA PHE A 77 6.87 -0.72 -0.90
C PHE A 77 6.84 -0.68 0.64
N PRO A 78 7.40 0.37 1.28
CA PRO A 78 7.35 0.51 2.73
C PRO A 78 5.92 0.81 3.19
N CYS A 79 5.51 0.19 4.29
CA CYS A 79 4.22 0.40 4.94
C CYS A 79 4.40 0.92 6.37
N ASN A 80 5.02 0.13 7.25
CA ASN A 80 5.26 0.43 8.67
C ASN A 80 4.00 0.88 9.43
N ARG A 81 2.85 0.25 9.14
CA ARG A 81 1.57 0.57 9.78
C ARG A 81 0.74 -0.68 10.05
N TRP A 82 -0.19 -0.56 10.98
CA TRP A 82 -1.20 -1.58 11.25
C TRP A 82 -2.25 -1.62 10.14
N LEU A 83 -2.67 -2.82 9.74
CA LEU A 83 -3.90 -3.07 9.02
C LEU A 83 -4.84 -3.77 10.01
N ALA A 84 -5.69 -2.99 10.66
CA ALA A 84 -6.55 -3.46 11.75
C ALA A 84 -7.69 -2.47 11.98
N LYS A 85 -8.83 -2.92 12.52
CA LYS A 85 -9.96 -2.02 12.87
C LYS A 85 -9.85 -1.38 14.25
N ASP A 86 -8.97 -1.92 15.10
CA ASP A 86 -8.78 -1.56 16.49
C ASP A 86 -7.43 -0.88 16.78
N GLU A 87 -6.49 -0.90 15.83
CA GLU A 87 -5.17 -0.26 15.93
C GLU A 87 -4.98 0.89 14.92
N ASP A 88 -4.04 1.78 15.23
CA ASP A 88 -3.59 2.89 14.36
C ASP A 88 -4.74 3.76 13.83
N ASP A 89 -4.92 3.84 12.50
CA ASP A 89 -5.98 4.63 11.86
C ASP A 89 -7.24 3.80 11.51
N LYS A 90 -7.33 2.58 12.04
CA LYS A 90 -8.47 1.66 11.89
C LYS A 90 -8.74 1.21 10.45
N GLN A 91 -7.76 1.34 9.56
CA GLN A 91 -7.86 0.86 8.18
C GLN A 91 -7.29 -0.55 8.06
N ILE A 92 -7.93 -1.36 7.20
CA ILE A 92 -7.54 -2.75 6.86
C ILE A 92 -6.99 -2.86 5.44
N ALA A 93 -6.69 -1.70 4.83
CA ALA A 93 -6.16 -1.57 3.49
C ALA A 93 -5.14 -0.43 3.42
N ARG A 94 -4.11 -0.58 2.60
CA ARG A 94 -3.05 0.40 2.39
C ARG A 94 -2.73 0.54 0.91
N LEU A 95 -2.85 1.76 0.41
CA LEU A 95 -2.29 2.13 -0.89
C LEU A 95 -0.83 2.54 -0.67
N LEU A 96 0.12 1.77 -1.20
CA LEU A 96 1.55 1.94 -1.01
C LEU A 96 2.23 2.34 -2.31
N PHE A 97 3.27 3.15 -2.20
CA PHE A 97 4.08 3.60 -3.34
C PHE A 97 5.49 3.02 -3.22
N PRO A 98 6.13 2.66 -4.35
CA PRO A 98 7.47 2.13 -4.30
C PRO A 98 8.43 3.22 -3.81
N LYS A 99 9.45 2.84 -3.06
CA LYS A 99 10.60 3.71 -2.83
C LYS A 99 11.15 4.07 -4.21
N THR A 100 11.09 5.35 -4.54
CA THR A 100 11.74 5.85 -5.75
C THR A 100 13.21 5.47 -5.68
N SER A 101 13.74 4.84 -6.73
CA SER A 101 15.15 4.50 -6.89
C SER A 101 16.00 5.76 -6.94
N THR A 102 16.22 6.41 -5.81
CA THR A 102 17.20 7.49 -5.67
C THR A 102 18.63 6.97 -5.69
N ASP A 103 18.90 5.66 -5.81
CA ASP A 103 20.26 5.13 -5.69
C ASP A 103 20.90 4.69 -7.02
N GLN A 104 20.29 4.99 -8.17
CA GLN A 104 21.01 5.01 -9.46
C GLN A 104 21.14 6.44 -9.98
N GLY A 105 22.11 7.19 -9.43
CA GLY A 105 22.51 8.51 -9.94
C GLY A 105 21.55 9.66 -9.58
N LYS A 106 21.64 10.14 -8.34
CA LYS A 106 20.83 11.25 -7.78
C LYS A 106 20.90 12.52 -8.64
N GLN A 107 19.94 12.72 -9.53
CA GLN A 107 19.38 14.07 -9.68
C GLN A 107 18.73 14.42 -8.35
N PRO A 108 18.95 15.64 -7.81
CA PRO A 108 18.28 16.04 -6.56
C PRO A 108 16.78 15.90 -6.76
N VAL A 109 16.15 15.09 -5.91
CA VAL A 109 14.68 14.95 -5.85
C VAL A 109 14.11 16.36 -5.82
N ARG A 110 13.43 16.77 -6.90
CA ARG A 110 12.81 18.08 -6.96
C ARG A 110 11.79 18.15 -5.83
N LYS A 111 12.07 18.96 -4.81
CA LYS A 111 11.07 19.29 -3.78
C LYS A 111 9.93 20.02 -4.47
N ASN A 112 8.80 19.34 -4.64
CA ASN A 112 7.58 19.97 -5.12
C ASN A 112 6.95 20.76 -3.96
N LYS A 113 6.47 21.96 -4.24
CA LYS A 113 5.69 22.76 -3.29
C LYS A 113 4.23 22.73 -3.75
N TYR A 114 3.36 22.14 -2.95
CA TYR A 114 1.92 22.11 -3.20
C TYR A 114 1.23 23.13 -2.29
N LYS A 115 0.34 23.95 -2.86
CA LYS A 115 -0.60 24.78 -2.09
C LYS A 115 -1.93 24.05 -2.04
N VAL A 116 -2.29 23.53 -0.87
CA VAL A 116 -3.60 22.90 -0.63
C VAL A 116 -4.57 23.98 -0.13
N THR A 117 -5.70 24.14 -0.80
CA THR A 117 -6.78 25.07 -0.38
C THR A 117 -8.05 24.26 -0.17
N VAL A 118 -8.62 24.33 1.04
CA VAL A 118 -9.83 23.59 1.44
C VAL A 118 -10.97 24.58 1.67
N TYR A 119 -12.16 24.25 1.19
CA TYR A 119 -13.37 25.05 1.37
C TYR A 119 -14.41 24.24 2.14
N THR A 120 -14.71 24.66 3.38
CA THR A 120 -15.83 24.08 4.15
C THR A 120 -17.14 24.76 3.74
N GLY A 121 -18.20 23.98 3.53
CA GLY A 121 -19.49 24.49 3.09
C GLY A 121 -20.19 25.40 4.11
N ASN A 122 -21.09 26.27 3.66
CA ASN A 122 -21.78 27.28 4.48
C ASN A 122 -23.13 26.82 5.06
N LYS A 123 -23.35 25.52 5.25
CA LYS A 123 -24.58 24.97 5.84
C LYS A 123 -24.47 24.92 7.36
N ARG A 124 -25.60 25.06 8.07
CA ARG A 124 -25.64 24.89 9.52
C ARG A 124 -25.09 23.50 9.88
N GLY A 125 -24.05 23.46 10.73
CA GLY A 125 -23.40 22.21 11.14
C GLY A 125 -22.39 21.63 10.15
N ALA A 126 -21.94 22.39 9.14
CA ALA A 126 -20.95 21.91 8.16
C ALA A 126 -19.49 21.89 8.66
N GLY A 127 -19.23 22.39 9.88
CA GLY A 127 -17.92 22.31 10.51
C GLY A 127 -17.64 20.92 11.07
N THR A 128 -16.36 20.61 11.27
CA THR A 128 -15.88 19.40 11.96
C THR A 128 -14.83 19.80 13.00
N ASP A 129 -14.83 19.11 14.13
CA ASP A 129 -13.81 19.15 15.18
C ASP A 129 -12.89 17.91 15.15
N ALA A 130 -13.08 17.03 14.16
CA ALA A 130 -12.21 15.88 13.94
C ALA A 130 -10.81 16.30 13.46
N ASP A 131 -9.81 15.47 13.77
CA ASP A 131 -8.49 15.59 13.15
C ASP A 131 -8.57 15.23 11.66
N VAL A 132 -8.21 16.19 10.79
CA VAL A 132 -8.27 16.03 9.33
C VAL A 132 -6.86 15.90 8.77
N PHE A 133 -6.61 14.85 8.01
CA PHE A 133 -5.30 14.55 7.41
C PHE A 133 -5.39 14.50 5.89
N ILE A 134 -4.27 14.81 5.21
CA ILE A 134 -4.07 14.57 3.78
C ILE A 134 -2.86 13.63 3.62
N THR A 135 -3.00 12.60 2.81
CA THR A 135 -1.91 11.71 2.40
C THR A 135 -1.57 12.02 0.95
N LEU A 136 -0.30 12.35 0.68
CA LEU A 136 0.23 12.72 -0.64
C LEU A 136 1.22 11.69 -1.16
#